data_AF-A0A124IF18-F1
#
_entry.id   AF-A0A124IF18-F1
#
_cell.length_a   1.000
_cell.length_b   1.000
_cell.length_c   1.000
_cell.angle_alpha   90.00
_cell.angle_beta   90.00
_cell.angle_gamma   90.00
#
_symmetry.space_group_name_H-M   'P 1'
#
loop_
_entity.id
_entity.type
_entity.pdbx_description
1 polymer ?
#
loop_
_entity_poly.entity_id
_entity_poly.type
_entity_poly.pdbx_seq_one_letter_code
_entity_poly.pdbx_strand_id
1 'polypeptide(L)'
;MAERLSWHETHVFATMTPPSEGGPAGRGRAGISAADDIDFFIETVNATRHLTGVEEIPPGRVRPHMFRKTMSIIASQQPDGDIALGIQLKHAARRALANRLTGAYGKPDAKWAKEFDTDLQTAAAQKLVGLLQARRTGATIAVGPGATRFHAGLDKVNAVIEANSTLRAYVADERLEITLLRDEFANLHLGTVNHCLWNAPTAECQNQLPPAQRGQAPLLGACQPSRCRNSVLTLSHERIWRMEEADLVEFLKKKLSKPLREQAQTRLAEVRSATAQIDKLKENI
;
A
#
# COMPACT_ATOMS: atom_id res chain seq x y z
N MET A 1 -22.61 -25.95 -14.05
CA MET A 1 -23.79 -25.31 -13.43
C MET A 1 -23.32 -24.59 -12.17
N ALA A 2 -23.65 -23.31 -12.03
CA ALA A 2 -23.18 -22.42 -10.97
C ALA A 2 -23.56 -22.88 -9.55
N GLU A 3 -24.53 -23.80 -9.44
CA GLU A 3 -24.96 -24.50 -8.23
C GLU A 3 -23.81 -25.25 -7.52
N ARG A 4 -22.78 -25.72 -8.25
CA ARG A 4 -21.63 -26.41 -7.65
C ARG A 4 -20.65 -25.49 -6.92
N LEU A 5 -20.83 -24.17 -7.00
CA LEU A 5 -19.93 -23.15 -6.43
C LEU A 5 -20.53 -22.39 -5.24
N SER A 6 -21.81 -22.60 -4.90
CA SER A 6 -22.45 -21.98 -3.74
C SER A 6 -22.57 -22.97 -2.58
N TRP A 7 -22.24 -22.55 -1.36
CA TRP A 7 -22.43 -23.30 -0.12
C TRP A 7 -23.79 -23.07 0.55
N HIS A 8 -24.69 -22.29 -0.07
CA HIS A 8 -25.98 -21.96 0.50
C HIS A 8 -27.12 -22.50 -0.38
N GLU A 9 -28.03 -23.29 0.20
CA GLU A 9 -29.13 -23.95 -0.54
C GLU A 9 -30.09 -22.98 -1.24
N THR A 10 -30.20 -21.75 -0.73
CA THR A 10 -31.12 -20.72 -1.23
C THR A 10 -30.43 -19.57 -1.97
N HIS A 11 -29.11 -19.40 -1.82
CA HIS A 11 -28.37 -18.27 -2.40
C HIS A 11 -27.38 -18.82 -3.44
N VAL A 12 -27.91 -19.32 -4.54
CA VAL A 12 -27.14 -19.42 -5.78
C VAL A 12 -26.87 -17.99 -6.25
N PHE A 13 -25.62 -17.64 -6.59
CA PHE A 13 -25.31 -16.33 -7.17
C PHE A 13 -26.39 -15.98 -8.20
N ALA A 14 -27.22 -14.98 -7.86
CA ALA A 14 -28.36 -14.63 -8.68
C ALA A 14 -27.84 -14.37 -10.09
N THR A 15 -28.40 -15.06 -11.08
CA THR A 15 -28.31 -14.62 -12.47
C THR A 15 -28.72 -13.16 -12.50
N MET A 16 -27.79 -12.26 -12.81
CA MET A 16 -28.02 -10.81 -12.83
C MET A 16 -28.88 -10.41 -14.05
N THR A 17 -30.12 -10.90 -14.20
CA THR A 17 -31.28 -10.17 -14.77
C THR A 17 -32.58 -11.01 -14.68
N PRO A 18 -33.76 -10.38 -14.47
CA PRO A 18 -35.08 -11.01 -14.62
C PRO A 18 -35.40 -11.29 -16.10
N PRO A 19 -36.43 -12.11 -16.40
CA PRO A 19 -36.88 -12.37 -17.77
C PRO A 19 -37.28 -11.06 -18.46
N SER A 20 -36.84 -10.83 -19.70
CA SER A 20 -37.41 -9.75 -20.50
C SER A 20 -38.81 -10.14 -20.97
N GLU A 21 -39.80 -9.26 -20.79
CA GLU A 21 -41.21 -9.50 -21.19
C GLU A 21 -41.44 -9.61 -22.71
N GLY A 22 -40.38 -9.64 -23.53
CA GLY A 22 -40.49 -9.66 -25.00
C GLY A 22 -39.55 -10.61 -25.73
N GLY A 23 -38.80 -11.47 -25.02
CA GLY A 23 -37.91 -12.47 -25.63
C GLY A 23 -38.53 -13.87 -25.65
N PRO A 24 -38.15 -14.77 -26.59
CA PRO A 24 -38.63 -16.14 -26.57
C PRO A 24 -38.27 -16.78 -25.21
N ALA A 25 -39.28 -17.31 -24.53
CA ALA A 25 -39.17 -17.91 -23.21
C ALA A 25 -37.99 -18.90 -23.16
N GLY A 26 -37.04 -18.67 -22.26
CA GLY A 26 -36.00 -19.64 -21.93
C GLY A 26 -34.57 -19.32 -22.42
N ARG A 27 -34.31 -18.18 -23.07
CA ARG A 27 -32.92 -17.72 -23.28
C ARG A 27 -32.61 -16.56 -22.34
N GLY A 28 -32.00 -16.88 -21.20
CA GLY A 28 -31.33 -15.89 -20.36
C GLY A 28 -30.29 -15.10 -21.17
N ARG A 29 -29.95 -13.88 -20.72
CA ARG A 29 -29.02 -13.00 -21.44
C ARG A 29 -27.72 -13.73 -21.76
N ALA A 30 -27.23 -13.58 -22.98
CA ALA A 30 -25.96 -14.15 -23.43
C ALA A 30 -24.77 -13.40 -22.77
N GLY A 31 -24.54 -13.64 -21.48
CA GLY A 31 -23.39 -13.16 -20.74
C GLY A 31 -23.55 -11.85 -19.95
N ILE A 32 -22.42 -11.42 -19.38
CA ILE A 32 -22.26 -10.22 -18.55
C ILE A 32 -22.17 -8.99 -19.46
N SER A 33 -23.06 -8.03 -19.26
CA SER A 33 -23.03 -6.68 -19.82
C SER A 33 -22.74 -5.76 -18.66
N ALA A 34 -21.45 -5.48 -18.48
CA ALA A 34 -20.99 -4.80 -17.28
C ALA A 34 -21.67 -3.45 -17.06
N ALA A 35 -22.10 -2.73 -18.11
CA ALA A 35 -22.84 -1.48 -17.95
C ALA A 35 -24.22 -1.69 -17.32
N ASP A 36 -25.02 -2.60 -17.88
CA ASP A 36 -26.38 -2.87 -17.40
C ASP A 36 -26.35 -3.51 -16.01
N ASP A 37 -25.37 -4.37 -15.75
CA ASP A 37 -25.21 -5.05 -14.47
C ASP A 37 -24.80 -4.08 -13.35
N ILE A 38 -23.99 -3.06 -13.67
CA ILE A 38 -23.67 -1.96 -12.74
C ILE A 38 -24.92 -1.12 -12.45
N ASP A 39 -25.67 -0.75 -13.49
CA ASP A 39 -26.87 0.08 -13.34
C ASP A 39 -27.93 -0.68 -12.48
N PHE A 40 -28.12 -1.98 -12.72
CA PHE A 40 -28.96 -2.87 -11.91
C PHE A 40 -28.47 -3.03 -10.46
N PHE A 41 -27.16 -3.16 -10.24
CA PHE A 41 -26.59 -3.23 -8.90
C PHE A 41 -26.87 -1.96 -8.09
N ILE A 42 -26.68 -0.78 -8.69
CA ILE A 42 -26.93 0.52 -8.05
C ILE A 42 -28.41 0.65 -7.66
N GLU A 43 -29.31 0.33 -8.59
CA GLU A 43 -30.75 0.32 -8.33
C GLU A 43 -31.11 -0.61 -7.16
N THR A 44 -30.56 -1.82 -7.17
CA THR A 44 -30.83 -2.82 -6.14
C THR A 44 -30.32 -2.39 -4.76
N VAL A 45 -29.10 -1.84 -4.67
CA VAL A 45 -28.54 -1.35 -3.40
C VAL A 45 -29.38 -0.19 -2.86
N ASN A 46 -29.74 0.77 -3.71
CA ASN A 46 -30.53 1.93 -3.29
C ASN A 46 -31.95 1.52 -2.85
N ALA A 47 -32.57 0.55 -3.51
CA ALA A 47 -33.86 0.00 -3.11
C ALA A 47 -33.81 -0.77 -1.78
N THR A 48 -32.70 -1.48 -1.53
CA THR A 48 -32.53 -2.35 -0.34
C THR A 48 -31.74 -1.70 0.80
N ARG A 49 -31.39 -0.40 0.70
CA ARG A 49 -30.57 0.33 1.68
C ARG A 49 -31.07 0.26 3.13
N HIS A 50 -32.39 0.18 3.32
CA HIS A 50 -33.01 0.06 4.64
C HIS A 50 -32.73 -1.28 5.32
N LEU A 51 -32.37 -2.31 4.55
CA LEU A 51 -31.98 -3.63 5.04
C LEU A 51 -30.47 -3.73 5.28
N THR A 52 -29.67 -3.04 4.46
CA THR A 52 -28.20 -3.13 4.49
C THR A 52 -27.54 -2.07 5.38
N GLY A 53 -28.25 -0.97 5.68
CA GLY A 53 -27.71 0.18 6.40
C GLY A 53 -26.73 1.02 5.59
N VAL A 54 -26.61 0.78 4.29
CA VAL A 54 -25.71 1.51 3.39
C VAL A 54 -26.34 2.85 3.00
N GLU A 55 -25.52 3.89 2.87
CA GLU A 55 -25.98 5.19 2.37
C GLU A 55 -26.43 5.12 0.89
N GLU A 56 -27.25 6.07 0.46
CA GLU A 56 -27.69 6.14 -0.92
C GLU A 56 -26.50 6.35 -1.86
N ILE A 57 -26.36 5.49 -2.87
CA ILE A 57 -25.42 5.72 -3.97
C ILE A 57 -25.95 6.91 -4.79
N PRO A 58 -25.21 8.03 -4.89
CA PRO A 58 -25.69 9.22 -5.56
C PRO A 58 -26.00 8.98 -7.05
N PRO A 59 -26.96 9.71 -7.63
CA PRO A 59 -27.27 9.61 -9.04
C PRO A 59 -26.05 10.03 -9.89
N GLY A 60 -25.59 9.12 -10.75
CA GLY A 60 -24.43 9.35 -11.59
C GLY A 60 -24.14 8.18 -12.51
N ARG A 61 -23.52 8.45 -13.66
CA ARG A 61 -23.17 7.39 -14.62
C ARG A 61 -21.94 6.64 -14.13
N VAL A 62 -22.08 5.39 -13.67
CA VAL A 62 -20.96 4.54 -13.21
C VAL A 62 -20.59 3.50 -14.26
N ARG A 63 -19.31 3.36 -14.64
CA ARG A 63 -18.88 2.44 -15.72
C ARG A 63 -17.58 1.69 -15.37
N PRO A 64 -17.32 0.51 -15.97
CA PRO A 64 -16.21 -0.37 -15.56
C PRO A 64 -14.83 0.28 -15.52
N HIS A 65 -14.53 1.15 -16.51
CA HIS A 65 -13.25 1.84 -16.56
C HIS A 65 -13.05 2.81 -15.38
N MET A 66 -14.13 3.30 -14.78
CA MET A 66 -14.08 4.17 -13.60
C MET A 66 -13.74 3.38 -12.35
N PHE A 67 -14.31 2.18 -12.17
CA PHE A 67 -13.88 1.25 -11.12
C PHE A 67 -12.39 0.89 -11.26
N ARG A 68 -11.95 0.61 -12.49
CA ARG A 68 -10.52 0.34 -12.77
C ARG A 68 -9.63 1.54 -12.41
N LYS A 69 -10.06 2.77 -12.71
CA LYS A 69 -9.36 4.00 -12.36
C LYS A 69 -9.34 4.24 -10.84
N THR A 70 -10.47 4.10 -10.15
CA THR A 70 -10.57 4.23 -8.69
C THR A 70 -9.71 3.20 -7.98
N MET A 71 -9.78 1.92 -8.38
CA MET A 71 -8.91 0.87 -7.86
C MET A 71 -7.43 1.22 -8.06
N SER A 72 -7.08 1.80 -9.21
CA SER A 72 -5.69 2.22 -9.47
C SER A 72 -5.25 3.39 -8.61
N ILE A 73 -6.12 4.36 -8.33
CA ILE A 73 -5.83 5.43 -7.38
C ILE A 73 -5.63 4.83 -5.99
N ILE A 74 -6.55 3.99 -5.50
CA ILE A 74 -6.46 3.41 -4.15
C ILE A 74 -5.21 2.53 -4.00
N ALA A 75 -4.95 1.67 -4.98
CA ALA A 75 -3.84 0.74 -4.91
C ALA A 75 -2.48 1.42 -5.10
N SER A 76 -2.36 2.50 -5.88
CA SER A 76 -1.08 3.22 -6.04
C SER A 76 -0.61 3.86 -4.73
N GLN A 77 -1.55 4.09 -3.81
CA GLN A 77 -1.27 4.63 -2.49
C GLN A 77 -0.85 3.55 -1.47
N GLN A 78 -0.99 2.27 -1.82
CA GLN A 78 -0.51 1.18 -0.98
C GLN A 78 1.01 1.01 -1.15
N PRO A 79 1.68 0.43 -0.14
CA PRO A 79 3.08 -0.01 -0.28
C PRO A 79 3.29 -0.82 -1.56
N ASP A 80 4.21 -0.38 -2.42
CA ASP A 80 4.53 -0.98 -3.73
C ASP A 80 3.33 -1.10 -4.70
N GLY A 81 2.35 -0.22 -4.51
CA GLY A 81 1.14 -0.09 -5.32
C GLY A 81 1.40 -0.01 -6.82
N ASP A 82 2.42 0.72 -7.24
CA ASP A 82 2.80 0.84 -8.66
C ASP A 82 3.22 -0.51 -9.28
N ILE A 83 3.85 -1.39 -8.49
CA ILE A 83 4.25 -2.74 -8.94
C ILE A 83 3.01 -3.63 -9.01
N ALA A 84 2.21 -3.63 -7.95
CA ALA A 84 0.96 -4.39 -7.89
C ALA A 84 0.02 -4.01 -9.03
N LEU A 85 -0.11 -2.71 -9.31
CA LEU A 85 -0.90 -2.20 -10.42
C LEU A 85 -0.29 -2.51 -11.78
N GLY A 86 1.03 -2.47 -11.90
CA GLY A 86 1.71 -2.91 -13.12
C GLY A 86 1.36 -4.34 -13.49
N ILE A 87 1.27 -5.24 -12.50
CA ILE A 87 0.86 -6.63 -12.66
C ILE A 87 -0.66 -6.72 -12.94
N GLN A 88 -1.48 -6.12 -12.07
CA GLN A 88 -2.95 -6.22 -12.12
C GLN A 88 -3.54 -5.64 -13.40
N LEU A 89 -3.02 -4.49 -13.83
CA LEU A 89 -3.47 -3.82 -15.05
C LEU A 89 -2.77 -4.36 -16.30
N LYS A 90 -1.87 -5.33 -16.13
CA LYS A 90 -1.00 -5.89 -17.19
C LYS A 90 -0.21 -4.82 -17.93
N HIS A 91 0.14 -3.72 -17.25
CA HIS A 91 1.03 -2.70 -17.78
C HIS A 91 2.49 -3.20 -17.70
N ALA A 92 2.75 -4.44 -18.13
CA ALA A 92 3.97 -5.19 -17.89
C ALA A 92 5.20 -4.40 -18.39
N ALA A 93 5.92 -3.80 -17.44
CA ALA A 93 7.22 -3.20 -17.68
C ALA A 93 8.27 -4.08 -17.00
N ARG A 94 9.25 -4.58 -17.76
CA ARG A 94 10.33 -5.46 -17.27
C ARG A 94 11.29 -4.81 -16.25
N ARG A 95 11.01 -3.58 -15.80
CA ARG A 95 11.76 -2.87 -14.75
C ARG A 95 10.80 -2.04 -13.90
N ALA A 96 11.06 -1.98 -12.60
CA ALA A 96 10.44 -1.03 -11.66
C ALA A 96 10.47 0.44 -12.13
N LEU A 97 11.37 0.77 -13.08
CA LEU A 97 11.57 2.11 -13.64
C LEU A 97 10.74 2.45 -14.90
N ALA A 98 9.99 1.51 -15.48
CA ALA A 98 9.40 1.71 -16.82
C ALA A 98 7.87 1.89 -16.84
N ASN A 99 7.20 1.93 -15.69
CA ASN A 99 5.74 1.97 -15.67
C ASN A 99 5.11 3.37 -15.54
N ARG A 100 5.56 4.31 -16.40
CA ARG A 100 4.98 5.68 -16.49
C ARG A 100 3.47 5.65 -16.71
N LEU A 101 2.96 4.64 -17.43
CA LEU A 101 1.54 4.42 -17.66
C LEU A 101 0.79 4.10 -16.37
N THR A 102 1.36 3.26 -15.51
CA THR A 102 0.75 2.92 -14.21
C THR A 102 0.77 4.09 -13.24
N GLY A 103 1.90 4.79 -13.13
CA GLY A 103 1.98 6.00 -12.30
C GLY A 103 1.00 7.09 -12.76
N ALA A 104 0.86 7.33 -14.07
CA ALA A 104 -0.13 8.28 -14.59
C ALA A 104 -1.58 7.80 -14.38
N TYR A 105 -1.83 6.49 -14.44
CA TYR A 105 -3.16 5.93 -14.25
C TYR A 105 -3.58 5.88 -12.77
N GLY A 106 -2.64 5.76 -11.83
CA GLY A 106 -2.87 5.89 -10.39
C GLY A 106 -2.96 7.32 -9.86
N LYS A 107 -2.52 8.33 -10.63
CA LYS A 107 -2.59 9.73 -10.19
C LYS A 107 -4.03 10.16 -9.89
N PRO A 108 -4.31 10.67 -8.67
CA PRO A 108 -5.60 11.26 -8.33
C PRO A 108 -5.78 12.59 -9.09
N ASP A 109 -7.03 12.94 -9.40
CA ASP A 109 -7.36 14.32 -9.78
C ASP A 109 -7.54 15.19 -8.52
N ALA A 110 -7.74 16.50 -8.70
CA ALA A 110 -7.82 17.43 -7.57
C ALA A 110 -8.97 17.13 -6.57
N LYS A 111 -10.06 16.49 -7.02
CA LYS A 111 -11.17 16.10 -6.15
C LYS A 111 -10.81 14.85 -5.34
N TRP A 112 -10.22 13.86 -6.01
CA TRP A 112 -9.73 12.64 -5.37
C TRP A 112 -8.55 12.91 -4.44
N ALA A 113 -7.67 13.86 -4.75
CA ALA A 113 -6.53 14.22 -3.90
C ALA A 113 -7.02 14.74 -2.54
N LYS A 114 -8.06 15.58 -2.52
CA LYS A 114 -8.62 16.12 -1.28
C LYS A 114 -9.26 15.04 -0.39
N GLU A 115 -9.99 14.10 -1.00
CA GLU A 115 -10.64 13.00 -0.29
C GLU A 115 -9.61 11.99 0.24
N PHE A 116 -8.70 11.54 -0.63
CA PHE A 116 -7.74 10.51 -0.27
C PHE A 116 -6.52 10.99 0.50
N ASP A 117 -6.07 12.24 0.35
CA ASP A 117 -4.93 12.72 1.14
C ASP A 117 -5.26 12.63 2.64
N THR A 118 -6.50 12.92 3.03
CA THR A 118 -6.91 12.80 4.44
C THR A 118 -6.98 11.35 4.89
N ASP A 119 -7.67 10.49 4.14
CA ASP A 119 -7.90 9.10 4.53
C ASP A 119 -6.65 8.23 4.46
N LEU A 120 -5.81 8.47 3.46
CA LEU A 120 -4.56 7.73 3.28
C LEU A 120 -3.54 8.10 4.33
N GLN A 121 -3.38 9.40 4.61
CA GLN A 121 -2.48 9.86 5.66
C GLN A 121 -2.97 9.38 7.03
N THR A 122 -4.28 9.30 7.24
CA THR A 122 -4.91 8.69 8.41
C THR A 122 -4.60 7.19 8.50
N ALA A 123 -4.75 6.43 7.41
CA ALA A 123 -4.44 5.00 7.38
C ALA A 123 -2.94 4.71 7.54
N ALA A 124 -2.07 5.60 7.04
CA ALA A 124 -0.64 5.51 7.26
C ALA A 124 -0.29 5.79 8.73
N ALA A 125 -0.87 6.83 9.34
CA ALA A 125 -0.69 7.15 10.75
C ALA A 125 -1.25 6.07 11.68
N GLN A 126 -2.38 5.43 11.35
CA GLN A 126 -2.90 4.26 12.07
C GLN A 126 -1.87 3.13 12.16
N LYS A 127 -1.14 2.86 11.07
CA LYS A 127 -0.07 1.84 11.06
C LYS A 127 1.11 2.22 11.96
N LEU A 128 1.25 3.48 12.36
CA LEU A 128 2.28 3.96 13.28
C LEU A 128 1.84 3.94 14.74
N VAL A 129 0.55 3.83 15.05
CA VAL A 129 0.05 3.84 16.45
C VAL A 129 0.72 2.74 17.28
N GLY A 130 0.78 1.51 16.77
CA GLY A 130 1.45 0.41 17.48
C GLY A 130 2.95 0.67 17.69
N LEU A 131 3.60 1.35 16.75
CA LEU A 131 5.01 1.75 16.86
C LEU A 131 5.21 2.87 17.89
N LEU A 132 4.29 3.83 17.95
CA LEU A 132 4.29 4.91 18.95
C LEU A 132 4.14 4.35 20.36
N GLN A 133 3.21 3.41 20.55
CA GLN A 133 2.96 2.74 21.83
C GLN A 133 4.19 1.93 22.28
N ALA A 134 4.77 1.12 21.39
CA ALA A 134 6.01 0.38 21.70
C ALA A 134 7.19 1.33 21.99
N ARG A 135 7.28 2.47 21.29
CA ARG A 135 8.31 3.47 21.57
C ARG A 135 8.12 4.13 22.93
N ARG A 136 6.87 4.35 23.36
CA ARG A 136 6.53 4.92 24.68
C ARG A 136 7.03 4.05 25.84
N THR A 137 7.10 2.73 25.66
CA THR A 137 7.68 1.81 26.64
C THR A 137 9.20 1.68 26.54
N GLY A 138 9.87 2.52 25.74
CA GLY A 138 11.32 2.54 25.58
C GLY A 138 11.87 1.56 24.55
N ALA A 139 11.01 0.85 23.80
CA ALA A 139 11.49 -0.13 22.82
C ALA A 139 12.26 0.54 21.67
N THR A 140 13.28 -0.16 21.18
CA THR A 140 13.84 0.14 19.86
C THR A 140 12.95 -0.54 18.85
N ILE A 141 12.25 0.23 18.02
CA ILE A 141 11.21 -0.28 17.11
C ILE A 141 11.61 -0.28 15.63
N ALA A 142 12.78 0.30 15.32
CA ALA A 142 13.25 0.46 13.96
C ALA A 142 14.79 0.54 13.88
N VAL A 143 15.33 0.16 12.73
CA VAL A 143 16.75 0.20 12.36
C VAL A 143 16.94 0.80 10.97
N GLY A 144 18.19 0.96 10.56
CA GLY A 144 18.57 1.60 9.30
C GLY A 144 19.00 3.06 9.46
N PRO A 145 19.54 3.68 8.39
CA PRO A 145 20.10 5.03 8.46
C PRO A 145 19.12 6.13 8.88
N GLY A 146 17.82 5.93 8.65
CA GLY A 146 16.76 6.86 9.04
C GLY A 146 16.19 6.62 10.44
N ALA A 147 16.58 5.55 11.14
CA ALA A 147 15.94 5.11 12.38
C ALA A 147 16.00 6.16 13.49
N THR A 148 17.14 6.82 13.68
CA THR A 148 17.27 7.87 14.71
C THR A 148 16.29 9.02 14.50
N ARG A 149 16.10 9.47 13.25
CA ARG A 149 15.09 10.50 12.92
C ARG A 149 13.67 9.99 13.16
N PHE A 150 13.41 8.73 12.84
CA PHE A 150 12.11 8.12 13.06
C PHE A 150 11.76 8.05 14.55
N HIS A 151 12.70 7.58 15.38
CA HIS A 151 12.55 7.55 16.83
C HIS A 151 12.35 8.95 17.41
N ALA A 152 13.17 9.93 16.99
CA ALA A 152 13.02 11.31 17.44
C ALA A 152 11.64 11.90 17.12
N GLY A 153 11.06 11.59 15.96
CA GLY A 153 9.70 12.00 15.61
C GLY A 153 8.64 11.37 16.53
N LEU A 154 8.75 10.08 16.81
CA LEU A 154 7.83 9.40 17.74
C LEU A 154 7.98 9.89 19.18
N ASP A 155 9.21 10.13 19.62
CA ASP A 155 9.51 10.69 20.95
C ASP A 155 8.90 12.09 21.09
N LYS A 156 8.96 12.91 20.02
CA LYS A 156 8.31 14.21 19.98
C LYS A 156 6.79 14.11 20.11
N VAL A 157 6.15 13.16 19.42
CA VAL A 157 4.70 12.92 19.56
C VAL A 157 4.35 12.48 20.98
N ASN A 158 5.09 11.55 21.56
CA ASN A 158 4.90 11.13 22.96
C ASN A 158 5.07 12.29 23.94
N ALA A 159 6.08 13.14 23.75
CA ALA A 159 6.30 14.32 24.59
C ALA A 159 5.14 15.33 24.52
N VAL A 160 4.56 15.55 23.33
CA VAL A 160 3.37 16.42 23.16
C VAL A 160 2.18 15.86 23.92
N ILE A 161 1.95 14.55 23.84
CA ILE A 161 0.90 13.86 24.58
C ILE A 161 1.14 14.05 26.09
N GLU A 162 2.34 13.78 26.59
CA GLU A 162 2.70 13.87 28.01
C GLU A 162 2.62 15.30 28.57
N ALA A 163 3.01 16.31 27.79
CA ALA A 163 3.00 17.70 28.24
C ALA A 163 1.58 18.23 28.51
N ASN A 164 0.55 17.66 27.88
CA ASN A 164 -0.81 18.14 27.98
C ASN A 164 -1.68 17.20 28.83
N SER A 165 -2.11 17.66 30.00
CA SER A 165 -2.92 16.85 30.93
C SER A 165 -4.28 16.44 30.36
N THR A 166 -4.87 17.24 29.47
CA THR A 166 -6.11 16.83 28.78
C THR A 166 -5.80 15.73 27.77
N LEU A 167 -4.78 15.90 26.92
CA LEU A 167 -4.38 14.87 25.95
C LEU A 167 -3.95 13.55 26.62
N ARG A 168 -3.27 13.62 27.78
CA ARG A 168 -2.96 12.44 28.61
C ARG A 168 -4.19 11.67 29.05
N ALA A 169 -5.25 12.37 29.46
CA ALA A 169 -6.51 11.75 29.84
C ALA A 169 -7.21 11.08 28.62
N TYR A 170 -6.94 11.59 27.41
CA TYR A 170 -7.42 11.05 26.14
C TYR A 170 -6.41 10.12 25.43
N VAL A 171 -5.40 9.56 26.12
CA VAL A 171 -4.47 8.58 25.50
C VAL A 171 -5.20 7.32 25.00
N ALA A 172 -6.42 7.07 25.48
CA ALA A 172 -7.31 6.03 24.94
C ALA A 172 -7.99 6.44 23.61
N ASP A 173 -7.89 7.68 23.17
CA ASP A 173 -8.42 8.17 21.90
C ASP A 173 -7.40 8.01 20.77
N GLU A 174 -7.49 6.88 20.10
CA GLU A 174 -6.68 6.54 18.92
C GLU A 174 -6.72 7.63 17.84
N ARG A 175 -7.84 8.37 17.70
CA ARG A 175 -7.96 9.43 16.68
C ARG A 175 -7.01 10.59 16.92
N LEU A 176 -6.74 10.91 18.19
CA LEU A 176 -5.79 11.95 18.54
C LEU A 176 -4.36 11.51 18.20
N GLU A 177 -3.98 10.28 18.56
CA GLU A 177 -2.65 9.73 18.23
C GLU A 177 -2.43 9.72 16.71
N ILE A 178 -3.43 9.28 15.94
CA ILE A 178 -3.41 9.30 14.47
C ILE A 178 -3.17 10.72 13.94
N THR A 179 -3.85 11.72 14.50
CA THR A 179 -3.72 13.12 14.07
C THR A 179 -2.32 13.67 14.31
N LEU A 180 -1.77 13.44 15.51
CA LEU A 180 -0.40 13.89 15.84
C LEU A 180 0.66 13.18 15.00
N LEU A 181 0.49 11.87 14.77
CA LEU A 181 1.38 11.08 13.93
C LEU A 181 1.35 11.55 12.48
N ARG A 182 0.17 11.86 11.94
CA ARG A 182 0.02 12.42 10.60
C ARG A 182 0.83 13.70 10.43
N ASP A 183 0.70 14.62 11.38
CA ASP A 183 1.33 15.93 11.28
C ASP A 183 2.86 15.82 11.41
N GLU A 184 3.37 14.95 12.29
CA GLU A 184 4.81 14.70 12.42
C GLU A 184 5.41 13.96 11.21
N PHE A 185 4.66 13.01 10.64
CA PHE A 185 5.13 12.12 9.57
C PHE A 185 4.51 12.42 8.20
N ALA A 186 4.21 13.69 7.90
CA ALA A 186 3.58 14.09 6.63
C ALA A 186 4.35 13.65 5.36
N ASN A 187 5.68 13.49 5.47
CA ASN A 187 6.56 13.02 4.39
C ASN A 187 7.00 11.56 4.56
N LEU A 188 6.31 10.79 5.40
CA LEU A 188 6.59 9.36 5.55
C LEU A 188 5.83 8.58 4.48
N HIS A 189 6.56 7.76 3.72
CA HIS A 189 5.98 6.81 2.80
C HIS A 189 6.17 5.40 3.33
N LEU A 190 5.08 4.68 3.55
CA LEU A 190 5.12 3.28 3.95
C LEU A 190 5.37 2.40 2.71
N GLY A 191 6.46 1.64 2.73
CA GLY A 191 6.78 0.64 1.70
C GLY A 191 6.88 -0.77 2.27
N THR A 192 6.85 -1.78 1.39
CA THR A 192 7.00 -3.18 1.82
C THR A 192 8.48 -3.56 2.01
N VAL A 193 9.38 -2.89 1.27
CA VAL A 193 10.83 -3.07 1.40
C VAL A 193 11.38 -2.23 2.56
N ASN A 194 10.85 -1.02 2.75
CA ASN A 194 11.20 -0.10 3.83
C ASN A 194 10.15 1.00 3.98
N HIS A 195 10.12 1.67 5.13
CA HIS A 195 9.49 2.98 5.26
C HIS A 195 10.49 4.09 4.85
N CYS A 196 10.00 5.18 4.27
CA CYS A 196 10.82 6.26 3.75
C CYS A 196 10.44 7.61 4.38
N LEU A 197 11.34 8.19 5.17
CA LEU A 197 11.25 9.56 5.69
C LEU A 197 11.69 10.56 4.61
N TRP A 198 10.88 10.65 3.55
CA TRP A 198 11.23 11.28 2.29
C TRP A 198 11.89 12.65 2.45
N ASN A 199 13.06 12.77 1.82
CA ASN A 199 13.81 14.01 1.65
C ASN A 199 14.58 13.86 0.34
N ALA A 200 14.16 14.58 -0.69
CA ALA A 200 14.65 14.41 -2.07
C ALA A 200 16.19 14.51 -2.18
N PRO A 201 16.88 15.52 -1.61
CA PRO A 201 18.34 15.61 -1.59
C PRO A 201 19.09 14.39 -1.06
N THR A 202 18.51 13.65 -0.11
CA THR A 202 19.17 12.52 0.58
C THR A 202 18.63 11.16 0.16
N ALA A 203 17.72 11.12 -0.82
CA ALA A 203 17.08 9.91 -1.29
C ALA A 203 17.93 9.18 -2.35
N GLU A 204 18.60 8.11 -1.96
CA GLU A 204 19.44 7.29 -2.87
C GLU A 204 18.67 6.74 -4.08
N CYS A 205 17.38 6.45 -3.93
CA CYS A 205 16.56 5.93 -5.03
C CYS A 205 16.44 6.92 -6.20
N GLN A 206 16.68 8.22 -5.97
CA GLN A 206 16.66 9.25 -7.02
C GLN A 206 17.85 9.14 -7.97
N ASN A 207 18.95 8.53 -7.54
CA ASN A 207 20.13 8.33 -8.38
C ASN A 207 19.85 7.39 -9.56
N GLN A 208 18.79 6.56 -9.46
CA GLN A 208 18.34 5.70 -10.55
C GLN A 208 17.45 6.41 -11.59
N LEU A 209 17.04 7.65 -11.31
CA LEU A 209 16.16 8.42 -12.18
C LEU A 209 16.96 9.40 -13.07
N PRO A 210 16.48 9.65 -14.31
CA PRO A 210 16.96 10.77 -15.12
C PRO A 210 16.81 12.11 -14.36
N PRO A 211 17.73 13.08 -14.54
CA PRO A 211 17.70 14.33 -13.78
C PRO A 211 16.35 15.05 -13.79
N ALA A 212 15.67 15.10 -14.95
CA ALA A 212 14.36 15.74 -15.11
C ALA A 212 13.21 15.09 -14.32
N GLN A 213 13.42 13.89 -13.76
CA GLN A 213 12.40 13.11 -13.04
C GLN A 213 12.68 13.01 -11.54
N ARG A 214 13.79 13.58 -11.07
CA ARG A 214 14.17 13.52 -9.65
C ARG A 214 13.34 14.48 -8.80
N GLY A 215 13.20 14.14 -7.52
CA GLY A 215 12.64 15.00 -6.48
C GLY A 215 11.12 15.02 -6.38
N GLN A 216 10.41 14.28 -7.24
CA GLN A 216 8.94 14.27 -7.22
C GLN A 216 8.36 13.36 -6.12
N ALA A 217 8.91 12.15 -5.97
CA ALA A 217 8.43 11.15 -5.00
C ALA A 217 9.51 10.06 -4.76
N PRO A 218 9.46 9.34 -3.63
CA PRO A 218 10.34 8.20 -3.41
C PRO A 218 10.03 7.06 -4.37
N LEU A 219 11.07 6.46 -4.94
CA LEU A 219 10.97 5.18 -5.63
C LEU A 219 11.31 4.05 -4.66
N LEU A 220 10.31 3.61 -3.88
CA LEU A 220 10.48 2.64 -2.78
C LEU A 220 11.08 1.31 -3.25
N GLY A 221 10.58 0.75 -4.36
CA GLY A 221 11.12 -0.48 -4.95
C GLY A 221 12.56 -0.38 -5.48
N ALA A 222 13.13 0.82 -5.56
CA ALA A 222 14.53 1.07 -5.91
C ALA A 222 15.37 1.56 -4.73
N CYS A 223 14.80 1.56 -3.52
CA CYS A 223 15.51 1.99 -2.33
C CYS A 223 16.65 1.01 -2.00
N GLN A 224 17.70 1.53 -1.38
CA GLN A 224 18.78 0.74 -0.79
C GLN A 224 18.79 0.98 0.72
N PRO A 225 18.05 0.20 1.52
CA PRO A 225 17.86 0.50 2.94
C PRO A 225 19.12 0.48 3.80
N SER A 226 20.15 -0.26 3.38
CA SER A 226 21.46 -0.24 4.05
C SER A 226 22.22 1.08 3.89
N ARG A 227 21.86 1.91 2.90
CA ARG A 227 22.62 3.13 2.52
C ARG A 227 21.79 4.41 2.54
N CYS A 228 20.51 4.31 2.22
CA CYS A 228 19.64 5.46 2.06
C CYS A 228 19.31 6.08 3.42
N ARG A 229 19.71 7.34 3.63
CA ARG A 229 19.48 8.12 4.86
C ARG A 229 18.01 8.30 5.24
N ASN A 230 17.11 8.09 4.28
CA ASN A 230 15.67 8.20 4.50
C ASN A 230 15.03 6.86 4.84
N SER A 231 15.78 5.76 4.81
CA SER A 231 15.22 4.42 4.96
C SER A 231 15.13 4.00 6.41
N VAL A 232 13.97 3.44 6.77
CA VAL A 232 13.65 2.92 8.09
C VAL A 232 13.14 1.50 7.92
N LEU A 233 13.72 0.57 8.66
CA LEU A 233 13.32 -0.84 8.70
C LEU A 233 12.73 -1.16 10.08
N THR A 234 11.47 -1.55 10.11
CA THR A 234 10.80 -2.17 11.26
C THR A 234 10.70 -3.69 11.06
N LEU A 235 10.23 -4.42 12.08
CA LEU A 235 10.03 -5.87 12.02
C LEU A 235 9.07 -6.33 10.91
N SER A 236 8.15 -5.46 10.46
CA SER A 236 7.19 -5.81 9.40
C SER A 236 7.85 -6.10 8.06
N HIS A 237 9.07 -5.59 7.83
CA HIS A 237 9.80 -5.82 6.58
C HIS A 237 10.60 -7.13 6.57
N GLU A 238 10.77 -7.80 7.71
CA GLU A 238 11.66 -8.94 7.84
C GLU A 238 11.39 -10.02 6.79
N ARG A 239 10.12 -10.41 6.65
CA ARG A 239 9.72 -11.49 5.76
C ARG A 239 10.22 -11.28 4.34
N ILE A 240 10.15 -10.05 3.82
CA ILE A 240 10.55 -9.71 2.45
C ILE A 240 12.06 -9.85 2.28
N TRP A 241 12.82 -9.32 3.23
CA TRP A 241 14.28 -9.43 3.21
C TRP A 241 14.77 -10.87 3.35
N ARG A 242 14.11 -11.68 4.18
CA ARG A 242 14.43 -13.11 4.32
C ARG A 242 14.12 -13.92 3.07
N MET A 243 13.00 -13.63 2.39
CA MET A 243 12.67 -14.26 1.11
C MET A 243 13.72 -13.91 0.04
N GLU A 244 14.10 -12.63 -0.08
CA GLU A 244 15.12 -12.23 -1.04
C GLU A 244 16.50 -12.85 -0.74
N GLU A 245 16.87 -12.95 0.55
CA GLU A 245 18.10 -13.63 0.96
C GLU A 245 18.12 -15.08 0.48
N ALA A 246 17.04 -15.82 0.72
CA ALA A 246 16.90 -17.21 0.30
C ALA A 246 16.96 -17.36 -1.22
N ASP A 247 16.25 -16.51 -1.96
CA ASP A 247 16.23 -16.51 -3.43
C ASP A 247 17.62 -16.24 -4.03
N LEU A 248 18.37 -15.30 -3.46
CA LEU A 248 19.73 -14.99 -3.92
C LEU A 248 20.72 -16.10 -3.61
N VAL A 249 20.61 -16.73 -2.43
CA VAL A 249 21.42 -17.89 -2.06
C VAL A 249 21.16 -19.04 -3.03
N GLU A 250 19.90 -19.31 -3.38
CA GLU A 250 19.56 -20.35 -4.35
C GLU A 250 20.01 -19.98 -5.77
N PHE A 251 19.84 -18.72 -6.17
CA PHE A 251 20.26 -18.24 -7.49
C PHE A 251 21.78 -18.40 -7.70
N LEU A 252 22.59 -18.15 -6.66
CA LEU A 252 24.04 -18.26 -6.71
C LEU A 252 24.55 -19.71 -6.85
N LYS A 253 23.73 -20.73 -6.56
CA LYS A 253 24.08 -22.14 -6.81
C LYS A 253 24.10 -22.47 -8.29
N LYS A 254 23.39 -21.71 -9.12
CA LYS A 254 23.30 -21.93 -10.57
C LYS A 254 24.62 -21.58 -11.27
N LYS A 255 24.83 -22.13 -12.46
CA LYS A 255 25.93 -21.72 -13.35
C LYS A 255 25.60 -20.34 -13.92
N LEU A 256 26.34 -19.32 -13.49
CA LEU A 256 26.14 -17.92 -13.89
C LEU A 256 27.40 -17.40 -14.60
N SER A 257 27.23 -16.42 -15.50
CA SER A 257 28.37 -15.67 -16.02
C SER A 257 29.05 -14.89 -14.88
N LYS A 258 30.34 -14.57 -15.04
CA LYS A 258 31.11 -13.83 -14.03
C LYS A 258 30.44 -12.50 -13.62
N PRO A 259 30.00 -11.62 -14.55
CA PRO A 259 29.37 -10.36 -14.17
C PRO A 259 28.05 -10.55 -13.40
N LEU A 260 27.24 -11.54 -13.79
CA LEU A 260 25.96 -11.82 -13.14
C LEU A 260 26.15 -12.38 -11.72
N ARG A 261 27.19 -13.20 -11.53
CA ARG A 261 27.56 -13.71 -10.21
C ARG A 261 28.03 -12.59 -9.28
N GLU A 262 28.89 -11.69 -9.76
CA GLU A 262 29.37 -10.53 -8.98
C GLU A 262 28.21 -9.60 -8.57
N GLN A 263 27.27 -9.34 -9.49
CA GLN A 263 26.06 -8.58 -9.19
C GLN A 263 25.19 -9.25 -8.10
N ALA A 264 24.94 -10.56 -8.23
CA ALA A 264 24.14 -11.31 -7.26
C ALA A 264 24.81 -11.38 -5.88
N GLN A 265 26.14 -11.52 -5.82
CA GLN A 265 26.91 -11.48 -4.57
C GLN A 265 26.85 -10.11 -3.89
N THR A 266 26.97 -9.04 -4.68
CA THR A 266 26.86 -7.65 -4.18
C THR A 266 25.48 -7.43 -3.57
N ARG A 267 24.42 -7.85 -4.27
CA ARG A 267 23.04 -7.76 -3.76
C ARG A 267 22.83 -8.59 -2.50
N LEU A 268 23.37 -9.82 -2.44
CA LEU A 268 23.27 -10.65 -1.25
C LEU A 268 23.96 -10.01 -0.03
N ALA A 269 25.11 -9.34 -0.23
CA ALA A 269 25.77 -8.61 0.84
C ALA A 269 24.92 -7.45 1.37
N GLU A 270 24.24 -6.71 0.49
CA GLU A 270 23.29 -5.66 0.89
C GLU A 270 22.10 -6.24 1.68
N VAL A 271 21.51 -7.33 1.20
CA VAL A 271 20.40 -8.03 1.85
C VAL A 271 20.78 -8.52 3.23
N ARG A 272 21.96 -9.13 3.37
CA ARG A 272 22.50 -9.59 4.67
C ARG A 272 22.76 -8.45 5.65
N SER A 273 23.17 -7.29 5.15
CA SER A 273 23.31 -6.09 5.99
C SER A 273 21.96 -5.66 6.57
N ALA A 274 20.90 -5.70 5.76
CA ALA A 274 19.54 -5.38 6.22
C ALA A 274 19.00 -6.42 7.21
N THR A 275 19.11 -7.72 6.90
CA THR A 275 18.63 -8.78 7.80
C THR A 275 19.38 -8.79 9.13
N ALA A 276 20.70 -8.58 9.13
CA ALA A 276 21.48 -8.46 10.37
C ALA A 276 21.05 -7.27 11.24
N GLN A 277 20.63 -6.15 10.64
CA GLN A 277 20.06 -5.03 11.41
C GLN A 277 18.70 -5.38 12.01
N ILE A 278 17.86 -6.11 11.27
CA ILE A 278 16.55 -6.58 11.75
C ILE A 278 16.73 -7.59 12.89
N ASP A 279 17.75 -8.46 12.83
CA ASP A 279 18.04 -9.41 13.91
C ASP A 279 18.42 -8.69 15.20
N LYS A 280 19.28 -7.66 15.11
CA LYS A 280 19.59 -6.79 16.25
C LYS A 280 18.33 -6.12 16.81
N LEU A 281 17.37 -5.76 15.97
CA LEU A 281 16.11 -5.17 16.43
C LEU A 281 15.31 -6.17 17.29
N LYS A 282 15.28 -7.44 16.89
CA LYS A 282 14.57 -8.51 17.63
C LYS A 282 15.19 -8.82 18.98
N GLU A 283 16.52 -8.75 19.09
CA GLU A 283 17.23 -9.00 20.34
C GLU A 283 16.94 -7.95 21.42
N ASN A 284 16.41 -6.79 21.03
CA ASN A 284 16.14 -5.64 21.91
C ASN A 284 14.65 -5.43 22.24
N ILE A 285 13.78 -6.40 21.91
CA ILE A 285 12.34 -6.42 22.19
C ILE A 285 12.05 -7.58 23.16
#